data_AF-A0AAX3NCM5-F1
#
_entry.id   AF-A0AAX3NCM5-F1
#
_cell.length_a   1.000
_cell.length_b   1.000
_cell.length_c   1.000
_cell.angle_alpha   90.00
_cell.angle_beta   90.00
_cell.angle_gamma   90.00
#
_symmetry.space_group_name_H-M   'P 1'
#
loop_
_entity.id
_entity.type
_entity.pdbx_description
1 polymer ?
#
loop_
_entity_poly.entity_id
_entity_poly.type
_entity_poly.pdbx_seq_one_letter_code
_entity_poly.pdbx_strand_id
1 'polypeptide(L)'
;MNISLLNLKDLYLKLSEEDFKNVFSVISMMLKENINLVGWELVEIPAEQTYCFYNAQAEKAFDFEGNSHGNLCPHYYTYIMVNDVNKIPTETIKEAIIKYQI
;
A
#
# COMPACT_ATOMS: atom_id res chain seq x y z
N MET A 1 -8.47 -7.47 -7.36
CA MET A 1 -7.56 -8.63 -7.43
C MET A 1 -6.98 -8.80 -6.05
N ASN A 2 -7.23 -9.90 -5.33
CA ASN A 2 -6.75 -9.99 -3.94
C ASN A 2 -5.61 -10.98 -3.86
N ILE A 3 -4.41 -10.51 -3.51
CA ILE A 3 -3.22 -11.35 -3.34
C ILE A 3 -2.61 -11.08 -1.98
N SER A 4 -2.54 -12.10 -1.13
CA SER A 4 -1.90 -11.99 0.18
C SER A 4 -0.42 -11.61 0.05
N LEU A 5 0.02 -10.66 0.88
CA LEU A 5 1.44 -10.27 0.95
C LEU A 5 2.35 -11.38 1.51
N LEU A 6 1.76 -12.42 2.14
CA LEU A 6 2.47 -13.62 2.57
C LEU A 6 2.70 -14.62 1.42
N ASN A 7 2.00 -14.48 0.29
CA ASN A 7 2.14 -15.37 -0.85
C ASN A 7 2.98 -14.73 -1.96
N LEU A 8 4.30 -14.64 -1.72
CA LEU A 8 5.28 -14.10 -2.69
C LEU A 8 5.24 -14.81 -4.05
N LYS A 9 4.90 -16.10 -4.07
CA LYS A 9 4.78 -16.88 -5.32
C LYS A 9 3.64 -16.35 -6.18
N ASP A 10 2.47 -16.14 -5.61
CA ASP A 10 1.33 -15.58 -6.34
C ASP A 10 1.62 -14.15 -6.81
N LEU A 11 2.26 -13.33 -5.98
CA LEU A 11 2.68 -11.98 -6.37
C LEU A 11 3.61 -12.04 -7.60
N TYR A 12 4.62 -12.91 -7.58
CA TYR A 12 5.56 -13.05 -8.70
C TYR A 12 4.90 -13.57 -9.99
N LEU A 13 3.91 -14.47 -9.87
CA LEU A 13 3.24 -15.07 -11.03
C LEU A 13 2.16 -14.17 -11.64
N LYS A 14 1.56 -13.28 -10.84
CA LYS A 14 0.40 -12.47 -11.26
C LYS A 14 0.76 -11.03 -11.62
N LEU A 15 1.91 -10.54 -11.17
CA LEU A 15 2.35 -9.17 -11.43
C LEU A 15 3.38 -9.11 -12.56
N SER A 16 3.48 -7.93 -13.19
CA SER A 16 4.62 -7.62 -14.04
C SER A 16 5.92 -7.62 -13.22
N GLU A 17 7.08 -7.69 -13.88
CA GLU A 17 8.37 -7.63 -13.17
C GLU A 17 8.52 -6.32 -12.37
N GLU A 18 8.05 -5.20 -12.93
CA GLU A 18 8.11 -3.89 -12.30
C GLU A 18 7.16 -3.79 -11.11
N ASP A 19 5.90 -4.21 -11.28
CA ASP A 19 4.92 -4.21 -10.19
C ASP A 19 5.34 -5.13 -9.06
N PHE A 20 5.91 -6.30 -9.38
CA PHE A 20 6.45 -7.20 -8.38
C PHE A 20 7.58 -6.54 -7.57
N LYS A 21 8.53 -5.85 -8.24
CA LYS A 21 9.61 -5.12 -7.57
C LYS A 21 9.06 -4.03 -6.64
N ASN A 22 8.06 -3.29 -7.11
CA ASN A 22 7.44 -2.23 -6.33
C ASN A 22 6.68 -2.79 -5.11
N VAL A 23 5.84 -3.81 -5.28
CA VAL A 23 5.13 -4.46 -4.17
C VAL A 23 6.10 -5.13 -3.20
N PHE A 24 7.19 -5.74 -3.68
CA PHE A 24 8.23 -6.30 -2.83
C PHE A 24 8.97 -5.22 -2.02
N SER A 25 9.13 -4.01 -2.58
CA SER A 25 9.67 -2.86 -1.85
C SER A 25 8.75 -2.44 -0.70
N VAL A 26 7.42 -2.44 -0.92
CA VAL A 26 6.42 -2.16 0.13
C VAL A 26 6.48 -3.20 1.24
N ILE A 27 6.53 -4.49 0.89
CA ILE A 27 6.68 -5.58 1.88
C ILE A 27 7.96 -5.37 2.70
N SER A 28 9.07 -5.00 2.04
CA SER A 28 10.33 -4.73 2.73
C SER A 28 10.24 -3.54 3.69
N MET A 29 9.52 -2.47 3.31
CA MET A 29 9.27 -1.32 4.19
C MET A 29 8.38 -1.70 5.38
N MET A 30 7.31 -2.46 5.16
CA MET A 30 6.45 -2.96 6.24
C MET A 30 7.25 -3.76 7.27
N LEU A 31 8.13 -4.66 6.82
CA LEU A 31 9.00 -5.43 7.70
C LEU A 31 9.99 -4.54 8.46
N LYS A 32 10.60 -3.55 7.82
CA LYS A 32 11.49 -2.57 8.48
C LYS A 32 10.77 -1.74 9.54
N GLU A 33 9.51 -1.41 9.31
CA GLU A 33 8.65 -0.66 10.23
C GLU A 33 8.02 -1.54 11.33
N ASN A 34 8.36 -2.84 11.38
CA ASN A 34 7.81 -3.84 12.30
C ASN A 34 6.29 -4.04 12.16
N ILE A 35 5.77 -3.92 10.93
CA ILE A 35 4.37 -4.18 10.61
C ILE A 35 4.20 -5.66 10.30
N ASN A 36 3.26 -6.31 10.99
CA ASN A 36 2.90 -7.70 10.71
C ASN A 36 2.14 -7.78 9.38
N LEU A 37 2.59 -8.66 8.47
CA LEU A 37 1.98 -8.88 7.15
C LEU A 37 0.70 -9.72 7.20
N VAL A 38 0.39 -10.38 8.32
CA VAL A 38 -0.82 -11.20 8.46
C VAL A 38 -2.07 -10.37 8.17
N GLY A 39 -2.90 -10.88 7.27
CA GLY A 39 -4.15 -10.25 6.85
C GLY A 39 -3.99 -9.16 5.78
N TRP A 40 -2.76 -8.73 5.45
CA TRP A 40 -2.55 -7.75 4.39
C TRP A 40 -2.58 -8.38 3.00
N GLU A 41 -3.28 -7.71 2.10
CA GLU A 41 -3.45 -8.09 0.70
C GLU A 41 -3.20 -6.90 -0.21
N LEU A 42 -2.60 -7.14 -1.37
CA LEU A 42 -2.71 -6.25 -2.52
C LEU A 42 -4.09 -6.47 -3.12
N VAL A 43 -4.93 -5.42 -3.15
CA VAL A 43 -6.33 -5.51 -3.61
C VAL A 43 -6.54 -4.93 -5.02
N GLU A 44 -5.72 -3.97 -5.41
CA GLU A 44 -5.85 -3.28 -6.70
C GLU A 44 -4.55 -2.63 -7.14
N ILE A 45 -4.37 -2.52 -8.47
CA ILE A 45 -3.40 -1.67 -9.14
C ILE A 45 -4.21 -0.82 -10.14
N PRO A 46 -4.83 0.29 -9.70
CA PRO A 46 -5.78 1.03 -10.52
C PRO A 46 -5.10 1.83 -11.65
N ALA A 47 -3.83 2.15 -11.46
CA ALA A 47 -2.99 2.86 -12.42
C ALA A 47 -1.53 2.44 -12.26
N GLU A 48 -0.70 2.81 -13.24
CA GLU A 48 0.74 2.62 -13.16
C GLU A 48 1.30 3.20 -11.85
N GLN A 49 2.15 2.42 -11.16
CA GLN A 49 2.78 2.79 -9.90
C GLN A 49 1.80 3.18 -8.76
N THR A 50 0.55 2.70 -8.79
CA THR A 50 -0.42 2.87 -7.71
C THR A 50 -0.81 1.50 -7.17
N TYR A 51 -0.56 1.25 -5.89
CA TYR A 51 -0.78 -0.05 -5.26
C TYR A 51 -1.66 0.10 -4.01
N CYS A 52 -2.84 -0.51 -4.03
CA CYS A 52 -3.80 -0.42 -2.93
C CYS A 52 -3.69 -1.65 -2.04
N PHE A 53 -3.53 -1.43 -0.72
CA PHE A 53 -3.39 -2.50 0.26
C PHE A 53 -4.48 -2.43 1.31
N TYR A 54 -5.06 -3.59 1.62
CA TYR A 54 -6.11 -3.70 2.64
C TYR A 54 -5.82 -4.84 3.59
N ASN A 55 -6.19 -4.63 4.85
CA ASN A 55 -6.22 -5.65 5.88
C ASN A 55 -7.64 -5.76 6.45
N ALA A 56 -8.35 -6.81 6.04
CA ALA A 56 -9.73 -7.05 6.48
C ALA A 56 -9.86 -7.35 7.98
N GLN A 57 -8.81 -7.89 8.62
CA GLN A 57 -8.85 -8.23 10.04
C GLN A 57 -8.70 -7.00 10.93
N ALA A 58 -7.88 -6.04 10.49
CA ALA A 58 -7.63 -4.79 11.21
C ALA A 58 -8.55 -3.64 10.76
N GLU A 59 -9.31 -3.83 9.67
CA GLU A 59 -10.09 -2.78 9.00
C GLU A 59 -9.24 -1.55 8.68
N LYS A 60 -8.03 -1.82 8.15
CA LYS A 60 -7.05 -0.79 7.78
C LYS A 60 -6.67 -0.89 6.32
N ALA A 61 -6.43 0.26 5.71
CA ALA A 61 -5.90 0.36 4.37
C ALA A 61 -4.78 1.40 4.31
N PHE A 62 -3.93 1.26 3.29
CA PHE A 62 -3.04 2.31 2.83
C PHE A 62 -2.77 2.08 1.34
N ASP A 63 -2.42 3.16 0.65
CA ASP A 63 -2.01 3.09 -0.74
C ASP A 63 -0.53 3.44 -0.84
N PHE A 64 0.09 3.00 -1.93
CA PHE A 64 1.49 3.29 -2.23
C PHE A 64 1.58 3.79 -3.66
N GLU A 65 2.01 5.04 -3.84
CA GLU A 65 1.89 5.73 -5.13
C GLU A 65 3.16 6.48 -5.50
N GLY A 66 3.46 6.53 -6.80
CA GLY A 66 4.54 7.35 -7.34
C GLY A 66 4.25 8.84 -7.16
N ASN A 67 5.17 9.56 -6.53
CA ASN A 67 5.13 11.02 -6.52
C ASN A 67 5.67 11.62 -7.84
N SER A 68 5.65 12.94 -7.97
CA SER A 68 6.14 13.68 -9.15
C SER A 68 7.62 13.45 -9.48
N HIS A 69 8.38 12.81 -8.59
CA HIS A 69 9.78 12.45 -8.80
C HIS A 69 9.97 10.96 -9.12
N GLY A 70 8.88 10.20 -9.31
CA GLY A 70 8.90 8.76 -9.54
C GLY A 70 9.26 7.93 -8.30
N ASN A 71 9.28 8.54 -7.12
CA ASN A 71 9.50 7.82 -5.87
C ASN A 71 8.16 7.38 -5.31
N LEU A 72 8.02 6.10 -5.01
CA LEU A 72 6.83 5.57 -4.37
C LEU A 72 6.74 6.02 -2.90
N CYS A 73 5.58 6.48 -2.45
CA CYS A 73 5.33 6.85 -1.05
C CYS A 73 3.96 6.39 -0.54
N PRO A 74 3.83 6.14 0.78
CA PRO A 74 2.59 5.69 1.39
C PRO A 74 1.58 6.83 1.51
N HIS A 75 0.30 6.50 1.34
CA HIS A 75 -0.83 7.39 1.49
C HIS A 75 -1.89 6.78 2.39
N TYR A 76 -2.57 7.61 3.18
CA TYR A 76 -3.78 7.22 3.90
C TYR A 76 -4.99 7.96 3.38
N TYR A 77 -6.16 7.39 3.67
CA TYR A 77 -7.43 8.04 3.43
C TYR A 77 -8.04 8.59 4.72
N THR A 78 -8.72 9.73 4.62
CA THR A 78 -9.43 10.36 5.73
C THR A 78 -10.77 10.95 5.28
N TYR A 79 -11.73 11.02 6.19
CA TYR A 79 -13.01 11.71 5.98
C TYR A 79 -12.85 13.23 5.82
N ILE A 80 -11.79 13.83 6.38
CA ILE A 80 -11.52 15.27 6.26
C ILE A 80 -10.76 15.52 4.98
N MET A 81 -11.42 16.11 3.99
CA MET A 81 -10.72 16.57 2.79
C MET A 81 -9.73 17.69 3.14
N VAL A 82 -8.49 17.55 2.70
CA VAL A 82 -7.48 18.60 2.72
C VAL A 82 -7.33 19.08 1.28
N ASN A 83 -7.72 20.32 1.00
CA ASN A 83 -7.74 20.88 -0.35
C ASN A 83 -8.55 20.02 -1.35
N ASP A 84 -9.75 19.58 -0.95
CA ASP A 84 -10.64 18.70 -1.75
C ASP A 84 -10.06 17.31 -2.07
N VAL A 85 -8.98 16.91 -1.39
CA VAL A 85 -8.36 15.58 -1.51
C VAL A 85 -8.50 14.83 -0.21
N ASN A 86 -8.96 13.58 -0.28
CA ASN A 86 -9.13 12.69 0.87
C ASN A 86 -8.02 11.63 1.00
N LYS A 87 -7.02 11.66 0.13
CA LYS A 87 -5.85 10.76 0.09
C LYS A 87 -4.57 11.56 0.31
N ILE A 88 -3.88 11.31 1.42
CA ILE A 88 -2.81 12.19 1.91
C ILE A 88 -1.49 11.42 1.98
N PRO A 89 -0.40 11.94 1.39
CA PRO A 89 0.92 11.32 1.47
C PRO A 89 1.48 11.35 2.88
N THR A 90 2.32 10.37 3.20
CA THR A 90 3.03 10.20 4.47
C THR A 90 4.44 9.70 4.24
N GLU A 91 5.27 9.74 5.28
CA GLU A 91 6.66 9.28 5.18
C GLU A 91 6.79 7.77 5.45
N THR A 92 5.86 7.18 6.22
CA THR A 92 5.93 5.78 6.66
C THR A 92 4.61 5.07 6.46
N ILE A 93 4.67 3.76 6.20
CA ILE A 93 3.46 2.94 6.04
C ILE A 93 2.70 2.89 7.36
N LYS A 94 3.41 2.83 8.49
CA LYS A 94 2.85 2.84 9.83
C LYS A 94 2.03 4.09 10.11
N GLU A 95 2.54 5.26 9.70
CA GLU A 95 1.78 6.51 9.79
C GLU A 95 0.50 6.45 8.95
N ALA A 96 0.59 5.97 7.71
CA ALA A 96 -0.58 5.83 6.86
C ALA A 96 -1.65 4.93 7.48
N ILE A 97 -1.26 3.76 8.00
CA ILE A 97 -2.16 2.82 8.68
C ILE A 97 -2.82 3.45 9.92
N ILE A 98 -2.05 4.17 10.73
CA ILE A 98 -2.56 4.82 11.96
C ILE A 98 -3.56 5.93 11.61
N LYS A 99 -3.26 6.73 10.59
CA LYS A 99 -4.08 7.88 10.18
C LYS A 99 -5.27 7.50 9.30
N TYR A 100 -5.35 6.27 8.81
CA TYR A 100 -6.48 5.77 8.04
C TYR A 100 -7.80 5.91 8.82
N GLN A 101 -8.73 6.66 8.22
CA GLN A 101 -10.02 7.06 8.79
C GLN A 101 -11.09 7.13 7.69
N ILE A 102 -11.52 5.98 7.17
CA ILE A 102 -12.73 5.84 6.35
C ILE A 102 -13.82 5.18 7.20
#